data_AF-A0A1M5H8K5-F1
#
_entry.id   AF-A0A1M5H8K5-F1
#
_cell.length_a   1.000
_cell.length_b   1.000
_cell.length_c   1.000
_cell.angle_alpha   90.00
_cell.angle_beta   90.00
_cell.angle_gamma   90.00
#
_symmetry.space_group_name_H-M   'P 1'
#
loop_
_entity.id
_entity.type
_entity.pdbx_description
1 polymer ?
#
loop_
_entity_poly.entity_id
_entity_poly.type
_entity_poly.pdbx_seq_one_letter_code
_entity_poly.pdbx_strand_id
1 'polypeptide(L)'
;MMAYSEDHIALAAEYALGTLDADERAQVEAMMSVDKDFTAMVESWEFRLGVLNQMVGSVEPRPEVWDRIKVAIGVSEPQAPLVLPEAPPPPAPPVGSEFAALTAGVDTSNVIRLSRQARRWRNIASFTTAIAAALVALLAVGAYQPDLLPDAIRPKPRTQVVEVKAPPTPAPAPASAQYVAVLQKEGGAPAFIMTVDAATKNFTIRKVGAEPEPGKSFELWLISDKLPKPRSLGVIGNADFTARPVLSAYDTDLVNNATYAVTIEQAGGSPDGNPHSAPVYTGKLVETVPPPAPAATKGR
;
A
#
# COMPACT_ATOMS: atom_id res chain seq x y z
N MET A 1 9.28 17.41 -10.54
CA MET A 1 9.47 16.06 -11.08
C MET A 1 10.73 16.10 -11.92
N MET A 2 11.83 15.53 -11.40
CA MET A 2 13.04 15.38 -12.21
C MET A 2 12.73 14.36 -13.32
N ALA A 3 13.13 14.67 -14.56
CA ALA A 3 13.05 13.71 -15.63
C ALA A 3 14.22 12.72 -15.46
N TYR A 4 13.91 11.50 -15.02
CA TYR A 4 14.90 10.44 -14.91
C TYR A 4 15.34 9.96 -16.29
N SER A 5 16.63 9.69 -16.47
CA SER A 5 17.11 9.08 -17.71
C SER A 5 16.62 7.64 -17.81
N GLU A 6 16.66 7.11 -19.03
CA GLU A 6 16.32 5.72 -19.30
C GLU A 6 17.17 4.74 -18.46
N ASP A 7 18.42 5.10 -18.16
CA ASP A 7 19.32 4.33 -17.30
C ASP A 7 18.80 4.23 -15.86
N HIS A 8 18.23 5.31 -15.31
CA HIS A 8 17.67 5.29 -13.95
C HIS A 8 16.41 4.42 -13.89
N ILE A 9 15.61 4.41 -14.96
CA ILE A 9 14.42 3.55 -15.06
C ILE A 9 14.83 2.08 -15.14
N ALA A 10 15.86 1.77 -15.93
CA ALA A 10 16.42 0.43 -16.03
C ALA A 10 17.00 -0.03 -14.68
N LEU A 11 17.80 0.82 -14.03
CA LEU A 11 18.41 0.52 -12.73
C LEU A 11 17.36 0.26 -11.64
N ALA A 12 16.26 1.02 -11.63
CA ALA A 12 15.15 0.78 -10.70
C ALA A 12 14.45 -0.56 -10.95
N ALA A 13 14.29 -0.95 -12.23
CA ALA A 13 13.70 -2.25 -12.60
C ALA A 13 14.62 -3.42 -12.23
N GLU A 14 15.93 -3.30 -12.46
CA GLU A 14 16.93 -4.32 -12.11
C GLU A 14 17.06 -4.49 -10.59
N TYR A 15 16.99 -3.39 -9.83
CA TYR A 15 16.92 -3.44 -8.37
C TYR A 15 15.69 -4.23 -7.91
N ALA A 16 14.50 -3.91 -8.45
CA ALA A 16 13.25 -4.57 -8.11
C ALA A 16 13.23 -6.06 -8.51
N LEU A 17 13.87 -6.42 -9.62
CA LEU A 17 14.03 -7.81 -10.05
C LEU A 17 15.10 -8.56 -9.23
N GLY A 18 15.96 -7.83 -8.52
CA GLY A 18 17.04 -8.37 -7.70
C GLY A 18 18.24 -8.85 -8.50
N THR A 19 18.44 -8.34 -9.71
CA THR A 19 19.53 -8.76 -10.63
C THR A 19 20.83 -7.97 -10.46
N LEU A 20 20.81 -6.88 -9.70
CA LEU A 20 21.98 -6.05 -9.41
C LEU A 20 22.99 -6.78 -8.51
N ASP A 21 24.27 -6.48 -8.70
CA ASP A 21 25.31 -6.91 -7.78
C ASP A 21 25.27 -6.13 -6.45
N ALA A 22 26.17 -6.49 -5.52
CA ALA A 22 26.18 -5.91 -4.18
C ALA A 22 26.53 -4.42 -4.16
N ASP A 23 27.44 -3.98 -5.05
CA ASP A 23 27.91 -2.59 -5.08
C ASP A 23 26.87 -1.69 -5.76
N GLU A 24 26.26 -2.17 -6.85
CA GLU A 24 25.16 -1.49 -7.54
C GLU A 24 23.92 -1.37 -6.66
N ARG A 25 23.58 -2.44 -5.92
CA ARG A 25 22.49 -2.42 -4.95
C ARG A 25 22.72 -1.37 -3.86
N ALA A 26 23.94 -1.31 -3.29
CA ALA A 26 24.28 -0.32 -2.29
C ALA A 26 24.20 1.12 -2.83
N GLN A 27 24.57 1.34 -4.09
CA GLN A 27 24.40 2.63 -4.77
C GLN A 27 22.92 3.02 -4.88
N VAL A 28 22.04 2.08 -5.27
CA VAL A 28 20.60 2.32 -5.35
C VAL A 28 20.00 2.62 -3.98
N GLU A 29 20.36 1.86 -2.94
CA GLU A 29 19.89 2.10 -1.57
C GLU A 29 20.33 3.49 -1.04
N ALA A 30 21.57 3.88 -1.33
CA ALA A 30 22.06 5.21 -1.01
C ALA A 30 21.26 6.29 -1.77
N MET A 31 20.96 6.07 -3.05
CA MET A 31 20.13 6.99 -3.84
C MET A 31 18.71 7.09 -3.27
N MET A 32 18.08 5.97 -2.88
CA MET A 32 16.75 5.95 -2.25
C MET A 32 16.71 6.67 -0.88
N SER A 33 17.84 6.70 -0.16
CA SER A 33 17.93 7.45 1.10
C SER A 33 17.81 8.97 0.90
N VAL A 34 18.21 9.47 -0.28
CA VAL A 34 18.24 10.90 -0.64
C VAL A 34 17.05 11.28 -1.53
N ASP A 35 16.67 10.43 -2.47
CA ASP A 35 15.68 10.70 -3.51
C ASP A 35 14.39 9.88 -3.31
N LYS A 36 13.33 10.60 -2.92
CA LYS A 36 11.98 10.04 -2.72
C LYS A 36 11.25 9.75 -4.02
N ASP A 37 11.51 10.52 -5.07
CA ASP A 37 10.88 10.30 -6.38
C ASP A 37 11.46 9.01 -7.00
N PHE A 38 12.77 8.76 -6.84
CA PHE A 38 13.40 7.51 -7.24
C PHE A 38 12.92 6.32 -6.40
N THR A 39 12.75 6.51 -5.08
CA THR A 39 12.16 5.50 -4.19
C THR A 39 10.77 5.05 -4.69
N ALA A 40 9.91 6.01 -5.04
CA ALA A 40 8.58 5.71 -5.57
C ALA A 40 8.63 4.96 -6.93
N MET A 41 9.66 5.21 -7.75
CA MET A 41 9.88 4.47 -8.99
C MET A 41 10.21 3.00 -8.72
N VAL A 42 11.12 2.72 -7.78
CA VAL A 42 11.46 1.35 -7.36
C VAL A 42 10.23 0.62 -6.80
N GLU A 43 9.48 1.26 -5.89
CA GLU A 43 8.25 0.71 -5.32
C GLU A 43 7.22 0.37 -6.41
N SER A 44 7.11 1.21 -7.45
CA SER A 44 6.19 0.95 -8.57
C SER A 44 6.59 -0.29 -9.38
N TRP A 45 7.89 -0.57 -9.52
CA TRP A 45 8.39 -1.77 -10.19
C TRP A 45 8.18 -3.00 -9.33
N GLU A 46 8.49 -2.94 -8.03
CA GLU A 46 8.24 -4.03 -7.07
C GLU A 46 6.75 -4.41 -7.04
N PHE A 47 5.86 -3.42 -7.04
CA PHE A 47 4.41 -3.66 -7.09
C PHE A 47 3.98 -4.37 -8.38
N ARG A 48 4.46 -3.89 -9.55
CA ARG A 48 4.15 -4.48 -10.86
C ARG A 48 4.63 -5.93 -10.96
N LEU A 49 5.84 -6.20 -10.51
CA LEU A 49 6.45 -7.54 -10.56
C LEU A 49 5.87 -8.46 -9.49
N GLY A 50 5.44 -7.93 -8.35
CA GLY A 50 4.84 -8.69 -7.25
C GLY A 50 3.58 -9.47 -7.66
N VAL A 51 2.84 -8.98 -8.67
CA VAL A 51 1.67 -9.69 -9.23
C VAL A 51 2.07 -11.05 -9.82
N LEU A 52 3.26 -11.16 -10.41
CA LEU A 52 3.75 -12.41 -11.01
C LEU A 52 3.99 -13.50 -9.95
N ASN A 53 4.32 -13.12 -8.72
CA ASN A 53 4.51 -14.08 -7.62
C ASN A 53 3.20 -14.82 -7.27
N GLN A 54 2.03 -14.22 -7.56
CA GLN A 54 0.72 -14.89 -7.39
C GLN A 54 0.49 -16.02 -8.39
N MET A 55 1.27 -16.07 -9.48
CA MET A 55 1.19 -17.13 -10.48
C MET A 55 2.07 -18.35 -10.11
N VAL A 56 2.90 -18.23 -9.08
CA VAL A 56 3.76 -19.32 -8.59
C VAL A 56 3.00 -20.10 -7.52
N GLY A 57 2.98 -21.43 -7.65
CA GLY A 57 2.34 -22.29 -6.66
C GLY A 57 3.11 -22.29 -5.33
N SER A 58 2.39 -22.44 -4.21
CA SER A 58 3.01 -22.62 -2.89
C SER A 58 3.81 -23.93 -2.86
N VAL A 59 5.03 -23.86 -2.34
CA VAL A 59 5.89 -25.02 -2.09
C VAL A 59 6.11 -25.09 -0.58
N GLU A 60 5.70 -26.20 0.03
CA GLU A 60 5.89 -26.41 1.47
C GLU A 60 7.40 -26.45 1.81
N PRO A 61 7.88 -25.57 2.70
CA PRO A 61 9.27 -25.62 3.16
C PRO A 61 9.55 -26.92 3.94
N ARG A 62 10.83 -27.31 4.04
CA ARG A 62 11.21 -28.41 4.92
C ARG A 62 10.89 -28.07 6.39
N PRO A 63 10.40 -29.01 7.21
CA PRO A 63 9.95 -28.72 8.59
C PRO A 63 10.98 -28.01 9.48
N GLU A 64 12.27 -28.33 9.29
CA GLU A 64 13.38 -27.76 10.05
C GLU A 64 13.63 -26.26 9.79
N VAL A 65 13.10 -25.71 8.68
CA VAL A 65 13.37 -24.32 8.27
C VAL A 65 12.87 -23.34 9.33
N TRP A 66 11.69 -23.60 9.90
CA TRP A 66 11.11 -22.74 10.92
C TRP A 66 11.93 -22.72 12.22
N ASP A 67 12.45 -23.88 12.63
CA ASP A 67 13.32 -23.98 13.81
C ASP A 67 14.64 -23.23 13.62
N ARG A 68 15.24 -23.33 12.43
CA ARG A 68 16.45 -22.55 12.08
C ARG A 68 16.19 -21.05 12.07
N ILE A 69 15.03 -20.62 11.59
CA ILE A 69 14.63 -19.21 11.61
C ILE A 69 14.53 -18.72 13.05
N LYS A 70 13.80 -19.43 13.94
CA LYS A 70 13.66 -19.07 15.37
C LYS A 70 15.00 -18.91 16.07
N VAL A 71 15.96 -19.79 15.79
CA VAL A 71 17.32 -19.69 16.32
C VAL A 71 18.05 -18.46 15.77
N ALA A 72 17.98 -18.22 14.45
CA ALA A 72 18.66 -17.09 13.80
C ALA A 72 18.13 -15.72 14.27
N ILE A 73 16.84 -15.62 14.59
CA ILE A 73 16.23 -14.39 15.14
C ILE A 73 16.35 -14.28 16.67
N GLY A 74 16.97 -15.26 17.35
CA GLY A 74 17.15 -15.28 18.80
C GLY A 74 15.87 -15.51 19.60
N VAL A 75 14.81 -16.01 18.97
CA VAL A 75 13.50 -16.27 19.60
C VAL A 75 13.46 -17.72 20.13
N SER A 76 14.42 -18.07 20.96
CA SER A 76 14.46 -19.40 21.61
C SER A 76 14.50 -19.31 23.14
N GLU A 77 13.43 -19.87 23.70
CA GLU A 77 13.06 -20.17 25.09
C GLU A 77 12.24 -19.16 25.92
N PRO A 78 11.19 -19.62 26.64
CA PRO A 78 10.56 -18.85 27.70
C PRO A 78 11.56 -18.66 28.83
N GLN A 79 11.80 -17.41 29.21
CA GLN A 79 12.61 -17.04 30.36
C GLN A 79 12.11 -17.79 31.61
N ALA A 80 12.93 -18.71 32.14
CA ALA A 80 12.61 -19.45 33.35
C ALA A 80 12.37 -18.48 34.52
N PRO A 81 11.32 -18.70 35.35
CA PRO A 81 11.09 -17.87 36.52
C PRO A 81 12.28 -17.93 37.48
N LEU A 82 12.76 -16.78 37.94
CA LEU A 82 13.78 -16.71 38.99
C LEU A 82 13.21 -17.32 40.29
N VAL A 83 13.61 -18.55 40.61
CA VAL A 83 13.33 -19.16 41.92
C VAL A 83 14.43 -18.73 42.89
N LEU A 84 14.09 -17.85 43.83
CA LEU A 84 14.93 -17.53 44.99
C LEU A 84 14.97 -18.74 45.94
N PRO A 85 16.13 -19.14 46.51
CA PRO A 85 16.17 -20.21 47.50
C PRO A 85 15.38 -19.84 48.76
N GLU A 86 14.49 -20.73 49.20
CA GLU A 86 13.74 -20.60 50.45
C GLU A 86 14.71 -20.61 51.65
N ALA A 87 14.62 -19.59 52.51
CA ALA A 87 15.44 -19.50 53.72
C ALA A 87 14.96 -20.51 54.79
N PRO A 88 15.87 -21.18 55.54
CA PRO A 88 15.46 -22.09 56.60
C PRO A 88 14.76 -21.33 57.74
N PRO A 89 13.79 -21.93 58.44
CA PRO A 89 13.10 -21.26 59.53
C PRO A 89 14.04 -21.07 60.75
N PRO A 90 13.94 -19.95 61.48
CA PRO A 90 14.82 -19.68 62.62
C PRO A 90 14.44 -20.53 63.85
N PRO A 91 15.41 -20.97 64.67
CA PRO A 91 15.11 -21.56 65.97
C PRO A 91 14.74 -20.47 67.00
N ALA A 92 13.86 -20.82 67.95
CA ALA A 92 13.42 -19.93 69.03
C ALA A 92 14.53 -19.73 70.09
N PRO A 93 14.58 -18.56 70.79
CA PRO A 93 15.62 -18.30 71.77
C PRO A 93 15.24 -18.86 73.16
N PRO A 94 16.24 -19.14 74.00
CA PRO A 94 16.13 -18.65 75.37
C PRO A 94 17.32 -17.79 75.80
N VAL A 95 16.91 -16.72 76.46
CA VAL A 95 17.55 -15.84 77.44
C VAL A 95 18.85 -16.35 78.07
N GLY A 96 19.88 -15.49 78.09
CA GLY A 96 21.05 -15.68 78.93
C GLY A 96 22.18 -14.72 78.56
N SER A 97 22.25 -13.59 79.27
CA SER A 97 23.37 -12.66 79.19
C SER A 97 24.61 -13.24 79.87
N GLU A 98 25.67 -13.40 79.08
CA GLU A 98 27.10 -13.36 79.42
C GLU A 98 27.75 -13.57 78.04
N PHE A 99 28.45 -12.62 77.45
CA PHE A 99 29.87 -12.41 77.66
C PHE A 99 30.21 -10.97 77.29
N ALA A 100 30.57 -10.21 78.32
CA ALA A 100 31.42 -9.06 78.17
C ALA A 100 32.84 -9.51 77.80
N ALA A 101 33.49 -8.68 76.97
CA ALA A 101 34.92 -8.56 76.74
C ALA A 101 35.60 -9.58 75.81
N LEU A 102 35.99 -9.06 74.64
CA LEU A 102 37.20 -9.28 73.82
C LEU A 102 36.75 -9.29 72.35
N THR A 103 36.79 -8.17 71.64
CA THR A 103 38.05 -7.63 71.13
C THR A 103 37.81 -6.26 70.51
N ALA A 104 38.69 -5.33 70.84
CA ALA A 104 38.75 -4.00 70.25
C ALA A 104 39.23 -4.06 68.79
N GLY A 105 38.73 -3.11 67.98
CA GLY A 105 39.42 -2.65 66.78
C GLY A 105 38.87 -3.13 65.44
N VAL A 106 37.63 -2.79 65.11
CA VAL A 106 37.23 -2.67 63.70
C VAL A 106 36.94 -1.19 63.44
N ASP A 107 37.74 -0.62 62.53
CA ASP A 107 37.72 0.78 62.14
C ASP A 107 36.43 1.09 61.36
N THR A 108 35.40 1.51 62.10
CA THR A 108 34.05 1.82 61.58
C THR A 108 33.98 3.14 60.79
N SER A 109 35.10 3.87 60.71
CA SER A 109 35.25 5.15 60.02
C SER A 109 35.00 5.05 58.50
N ASN A 110 35.28 3.88 57.91
CA ASN A 110 35.12 3.64 56.47
C ASN A 110 33.66 3.35 56.06
N VAL A 111 32.85 2.79 56.96
CA VAL A 111 31.47 2.36 56.66
C VAL A 111 30.48 3.53 56.70
N ILE A 112 30.77 4.57 57.48
CA ILE A 112 29.93 5.77 57.58
C ILE A 112 30.12 6.71 56.36
N ARG A 113 31.28 6.65 55.68
CA ARG A 113 31.52 7.43 54.45
C ARG A 113 30.88 6.79 53.22
N LEU A 114 30.88 5.46 53.10
CA LEU A 114 30.21 4.74 52.00
C LEU A 114 28.68 4.84 52.07
N SER A 115 28.10 4.73 53.28
CA SER A 115 26.64 4.75 53.48
C SER A 115 26.00 6.13 53.26
N ARG A 116 26.72 7.23 53.50
CA ARG A 116 26.28 8.59 53.18
C ARG A 116 26.38 8.91 51.68
N GLN A 117 27.38 8.36 50.99
CA GLN A 117 27.57 8.55 49.55
C GLN A 117 26.55 7.76 48.72
N ALA A 118 26.19 6.55 49.14
CA ALA A 118 25.16 5.72 48.50
C ALA A 118 23.74 6.29 48.64
N ARG A 119 23.40 6.93 49.77
CA ARG A 119 22.08 7.60 49.93
C ARG A 119 21.94 8.87 49.08
N ARG A 120 23.02 9.61 48.85
CA ARG A 120 22.99 10.80 47.96
C ARG A 120 22.84 10.42 46.48
N TRP A 121 23.47 9.34 46.03
CA TRP A 121 23.32 8.84 44.66
C TRP A 121 21.94 8.22 44.39
N ARG A 122 21.33 7.59 45.40
CA ARG A 122 19.97 7.03 45.29
C ARG A 122 18.88 8.11 45.19
N ASN A 123 19.14 9.31 45.69
CA ASN A 123 18.23 10.46 45.57
C ASN A 123 18.40 11.24 44.25
N ILE A 124 19.54 11.12 43.56
CA ILE A 124 19.76 11.74 42.24
C ILE A 124 19.21 10.85 41.12
N ALA A 125 19.39 9.53 41.22
CA ALA A 125 18.87 8.57 40.24
C ALA A 125 17.34 8.46 40.22
N SER A 126 16.65 8.84 41.30
CA SER A 126 15.18 8.82 41.35
C SER A 126 14.52 10.03 40.68
N PHE A 127 15.24 11.15 40.51
CA PHE A 127 14.71 12.32 39.80
C PHE A 127 14.84 12.20 38.27
N THR A 128 15.85 11.50 37.75
CA THR A 128 16.06 11.33 36.30
C THR A 128 15.08 10.36 35.64
N THR A 129 14.69 9.28 36.31
CA THR A 129 13.81 8.24 35.73
C THR A 129 12.37 8.71 35.59
N ALA A 130 11.89 9.57 36.50
CA ALA A 130 10.55 10.15 36.42
C ALA A 130 10.42 11.14 35.25
N ILE A 131 11.46 11.94 34.98
CA ILE A 131 11.47 12.89 33.86
C ILE A 131 11.55 12.14 32.52
N ALA A 132 12.36 11.08 32.43
CA ALA A 132 12.47 10.26 31.22
C ALA A 132 11.16 9.52 30.90
N ALA A 133 10.50 8.94 31.91
CA ALA A 133 9.20 8.28 31.72
C ALA A 133 8.11 9.28 31.28
N ALA A 134 8.11 10.49 31.85
CA ALA A 134 7.20 11.55 31.44
C ALA A 134 7.47 12.00 29.99
N LEU A 135 8.72 12.14 29.56
CA LEU A 135 9.08 12.50 28.18
C LEU A 135 8.71 11.40 27.17
N VAL A 136 8.93 10.12 27.50
CA VAL A 136 8.52 9.01 26.63
C VAL A 136 7.00 8.92 26.50
N ALA A 137 6.26 9.12 27.60
CA ALA A 137 4.80 9.18 27.55
C ALA A 137 4.30 10.37 26.71
N LEU A 138 4.96 11.54 26.82
CA LEU A 138 4.60 12.74 26.05
C LEU A 138 4.91 12.57 24.55
N LEU A 139 6.01 11.88 24.22
CA LEU A 139 6.35 11.52 22.84
C LEU A 139 5.40 10.46 22.26
N ALA A 140 5.03 9.44 23.04
CA ALA A 140 4.08 8.41 22.62
C ALA A 140 2.68 9.00 22.39
N VAL A 141 2.20 9.89 23.28
CA VAL A 141 0.93 10.61 23.07
C VAL A 141 1.01 11.53 21.86
N GLY A 142 2.13 12.25 21.65
CA GLY A 142 2.33 13.06 20.46
C GLY A 142 2.35 12.28 19.14
N ALA A 143 2.78 11.01 19.16
CA ALA A 143 2.82 10.15 17.98
C ALA A 143 1.47 9.44 17.68
N TYR A 144 0.72 9.04 18.71
CA TYR A 144 -0.46 8.18 18.55
C TYR A 144 -1.81 8.87 18.84
N GLN A 145 -1.85 9.95 19.64
CA GLN A 145 -3.08 10.68 20.00
C GLN A 145 -2.83 12.20 20.14
N PRO A 146 -2.54 12.91 19.03
CA PRO A 146 -2.10 14.31 19.06
C PRO A 146 -3.17 15.30 19.60
N ASP A 147 -4.45 14.89 19.64
CA ASP A 147 -5.56 15.73 20.10
C ASP A 147 -5.64 15.92 21.63
N LEU A 148 -4.92 15.09 22.41
CA LEU A 148 -4.88 15.16 23.88
C LEU A 148 -3.80 16.11 24.42
N LEU A 149 -2.96 16.71 23.57
CA LEU A 149 -1.94 17.66 24.00
C LEU A 149 -2.54 19.05 24.30
N PRO A 150 -2.12 19.72 25.41
CA PRO A 150 -2.49 21.10 25.68
C PRO A 150 -2.11 22.02 24.51
N ASP A 151 -2.97 22.98 24.16
CA ASP A 151 -2.82 23.84 22.98
C ASP A 151 -1.46 24.56 22.88
N ALA A 152 -0.79 24.79 24.01
CA ALA A 152 0.52 25.41 24.07
C ALA A 152 1.67 24.54 23.51
N ILE A 153 1.53 23.21 23.47
CA ILE A 153 2.57 22.25 23.05
C ILE A 153 2.22 21.60 21.71
N ARG A 154 1.02 21.85 21.18
CA ARG A 154 0.67 21.38 19.83
C ARG A 154 1.63 22.02 18.82
N PRO A 155 2.33 21.23 17.98
CA PRO A 155 3.05 21.78 16.85
C PRO A 155 2.02 22.47 15.95
N LYS A 156 2.06 23.81 15.90
CA LYS A 156 1.19 24.60 15.04
C LYS A 156 1.38 24.08 13.61
N PRO A 157 0.31 23.65 12.92
CA PRO A 157 0.40 23.30 11.51
C PRO A 157 0.97 24.50 10.79
N ARG A 158 2.24 24.41 10.38
CA ARG A 158 2.84 25.40 9.50
C ARG A 158 2.20 25.13 8.15
N THR A 159 1.10 25.81 7.87
CA THR A 159 0.63 26.02 6.51
C THR A 159 1.72 26.80 5.78
N GLN A 160 2.72 26.09 5.28
CA GLN A 160 3.50 26.60 4.16
C GLN A 160 2.51 26.65 3.02
N VAL A 161 2.03 27.85 2.71
CA VAL A 161 1.56 28.15 1.36
C VAL A 161 2.80 27.97 0.49
N VAL A 162 3.05 26.74 0.08
CA VAL A 162 3.94 26.47 -1.04
C VAL A 162 3.21 27.12 -2.20
N GLU A 163 3.61 28.35 -2.53
CA GLU A 163 3.36 28.88 -3.86
C GLU A 163 4.14 27.97 -4.79
N VAL A 164 3.47 26.89 -5.22
CA VAL A 164 3.94 26.00 -6.26
C VAL A 164 4.10 26.91 -7.46
N LYS A 165 5.32 27.39 -7.69
CA LYS A 165 5.72 27.87 -8.99
C LYS A 165 5.45 26.69 -9.90
N ALA A 166 4.33 26.77 -10.61
CA ALA A 166 3.89 25.73 -11.50
C ALA A 166 5.12 25.29 -12.31
N PRO A 167 5.45 23.98 -12.35
CA PRO A 167 6.34 23.50 -13.38
C PRO A 167 5.84 24.08 -14.71
N PRO A 168 6.71 24.41 -15.69
CA PRO A 168 6.23 24.79 -17.02
C PRO A 168 5.19 23.75 -17.36
N THR A 169 3.93 24.18 -17.44
CA THR A 169 2.80 23.28 -17.61
C THR A 169 3.25 22.37 -18.75
N PRO A 170 3.45 21.05 -18.53
CA PRO A 170 3.51 20.14 -19.66
C PRO A 170 2.23 20.50 -20.38
N ALA A 171 2.34 21.08 -21.59
CA ALA A 171 1.17 21.52 -22.35
C ALA A 171 0.13 20.43 -22.14
N PRO A 172 -1.04 20.73 -21.54
CA PRO A 172 -1.92 19.70 -21.01
C PRO A 172 -2.01 18.65 -22.09
N ALA A 173 -1.48 17.44 -21.82
CA ALA A 173 -1.68 16.33 -22.73
C ALA A 173 -3.17 16.38 -23.00
N PRO A 174 -3.60 16.58 -24.27
CA PRO A 174 -4.95 17.04 -24.55
C PRO A 174 -5.87 16.11 -23.79
N ALA A 175 -6.66 16.65 -22.85
CA ALA A 175 -7.62 15.88 -22.11
C ALA A 175 -8.53 15.28 -23.19
N SER A 176 -8.27 14.03 -23.55
CA SER A 176 -9.07 13.32 -24.52
C SER A 176 -10.44 13.22 -23.89
N ALA A 177 -11.47 13.54 -24.66
CA ALA A 177 -12.83 13.33 -24.21
C ALA A 177 -12.93 11.88 -23.71
N GLN A 178 -13.40 11.71 -22.49
CA GLN A 178 -13.65 10.39 -21.92
C GLN A 178 -15.14 10.14 -22.07
N TYR A 179 -15.49 8.99 -22.63
CA TYR A 179 -16.86 8.54 -22.71
C TYR A 179 -17.08 7.40 -21.74
N VAL A 180 -18.24 7.40 -21.06
CA VAL A 180 -18.63 6.36 -20.12
C VAL A 180 -20.00 5.84 -20.49
N ALA A 181 -20.15 4.52 -20.52
CA ALA A 181 -21.43 3.85 -20.58
C ALA A 181 -21.64 3.02 -19.31
N VAL A 182 -22.81 3.17 -18.70
CA VAL A 182 -23.28 2.30 -17.63
C VAL A 182 -24.21 1.27 -18.26
N LEU A 183 -23.83 0.00 -18.21
CA LEU A 183 -24.62 -1.08 -18.78
C LEU A 183 -25.42 -1.74 -17.67
N GLN A 184 -26.73 -1.69 -17.80
CA GLN A 184 -27.67 -2.13 -16.77
C GLN A 184 -28.92 -2.76 -17.40
N LYS A 185 -29.68 -3.47 -16.57
CA LYS A 185 -31.06 -3.87 -16.90
C LYS A 185 -31.95 -2.63 -16.79
N GLU A 186 -33.07 -2.63 -17.50
CA GLU A 186 -34.03 -1.53 -17.44
C GLU A 186 -34.50 -1.30 -15.99
N GLY A 187 -34.26 -0.10 -15.45
CA GLY A 187 -34.54 0.25 -14.05
C GLY A 187 -33.72 -0.50 -12.98
N GLY A 188 -32.70 -1.28 -13.38
CA GLY A 188 -31.88 -2.10 -12.50
C GLY A 188 -30.59 -1.40 -12.03
N ALA A 189 -29.87 -2.08 -11.13
CA ALA A 189 -28.54 -1.65 -10.71
C ALA A 189 -27.50 -1.80 -11.84
N PRO A 190 -26.44 -0.96 -11.85
CA PRO A 190 -25.32 -1.09 -12.79
C PRO A 190 -24.67 -2.48 -12.73
N ALA A 191 -24.62 -3.14 -13.87
CA ALA A 191 -23.99 -4.45 -13.99
C ALA A 191 -22.54 -4.33 -14.48
N PHE A 192 -22.30 -3.44 -15.45
CA PHE A 192 -20.99 -3.11 -15.98
C PHE A 192 -20.81 -1.61 -16.18
N ILE A 193 -19.58 -1.14 -16.08
CA ILE A 193 -19.18 0.22 -16.46
C ILE A 193 -18.13 0.09 -17.55
N MET A 194 -18.37 0.75 -18.68
CA MET A 194 -17.43 0.81 -19.80
C MET A 194 -16.93 2.24 -19.97
N THR A 195 -15.63 2.41 -20.09
CA THR A 195 -14.96 3.69 -20.37
C THR A 195 -14.28 3.62 -21.72
N VAL A 196 -14.37 4.67 -22.53
CA VAL A 196 -13.73 4.78 -23.84
C VAL A 196 -12.94 6.07 -23.92
N ASP A 197 -11.66 5.95 -24.28
CA ASP A 197 -10.80 7.11 -24.56
C ASP A 197 -11.02 7.57 -26.00
N ALA A 198 -11.42 8.83 -26.21
CA ALA A 198 -11.76 9.33 -27.55
C ALA A 198 -10.56 9.42 -28.51
N ALA A 199 -9.35 9.60 -27.99
CA ALA A 199 -8.16 9.79 -28.82
C ALA A 199 -7.63 8.46 -29.34
N THR A 200 -7.56 7.46 -28.47
CA THR A 200 -7.00 6.13 -28.76
C THR A 200 -8.06 5.11 -29.16
N LYS A 201 -9.34 5.38 -28.87
CA LYS A 201 -10.45 4.44 -29.00
C LYS A 201 -10.20 3.13 -28.23
N ASN A 202 -9.36 3.18 -27.20
CA ASN A 202 -9.23 2.08 -26.25
C ASN A 202 -10.44 2.11 -25.33
N PHE A 203 -10.93 0.93 -24.94
CA PHE A 203 -12.00 0.83 -23.96
C PHE A 203 -11.64 -0.13 -22.83
N THR A 204 -12.16 0.16 -21.66
CA THR A 204 -12.10 -0.72 -20.49
C THR A 204 -13.51 -0.99 -20.02
N ILE A 205 -13.81 -2.23 -19.67
CA ILE A 205 -15.09 -2.62 -19.08
C ILE A 205 -14.83 -3.30 -17.74
N ARG A 206 -15.54 -2.81 -16.73
CA ARG A 206 -15.50 -3.33 -15.35
C ARG A 206 -16.83 -3.95 -15.01
N LYS A 207 -16.77 -5.14 -14.41
CA LYS A 207 -17.94 -5.83 -13.85
C LYS A 207 -18.19 -5.31 -12.44
N VAL A 208 -19.40 -4.84 -12.18
CA VAL A 208 -19.76 -4.19 -10.89
C VAL A 208 -20.78 -5.02 -10.11
N GLY A 209 -21.78 -5.58 -10.79
CA GLY A 209 -22.88 -6.31 -10.14
C GLY A 209 -23.45 -7.46 -10.96
N ALA A 210 -22.77 -7.88 -12.03
CA ALA A 210 -23.18 -9.03 -12.82
C ALA A 210 -22.60 -10.33 -12.25
N GLU A 211 -23.48 -11.26 -11.89
CA GLU A 211 -23.09 -12.60 -11.46
C GLU A 211 -22.82 -13.51 -12.67
N PRO A 212 -21.65 -14.17 -12.75
CA PRO A 212 -21.35 -15.08 -13.84
C PRO A 212 -22.09 -16.41 -13.66
N GLU A 213 -22.65 -16.92 -14.75
CA GLU A 213 -23.27 -18.25 -14.77
C GLU A 213 -22.23 -19.34 -15.09
N PRO A 214 -22.23 -20.50 -14.39
CA PRO A 214 -21.31 -21.60 -14.69
C PRO A 214 -21.42 -22.08 -16.14
N GLY A 215 -20.29 -22.19 -16.83
CA GLY A 215 -20.24 -22.63 -18.24
C GLY A 215 -20.77 -21.60 -19.24
N LYS A 216 -21.01 -20.35 -18.81
CA LYS A 216 -21.39 -19.23 -19.66
C LYS A 216 -20.34 -18.14 -19.63
N SER A 217 -20.42 -17.24 -20.59
CA SER A 217 -19.52 -16.09 -20.68
C SER A 217 -20.31 -14.86 -21.07
N PHE A 218 -19.97 -13.73 -20.48
CA PHE A 218 -20.51 -12.45 -20.93
C PHE A 218 -19.76 -12.01 -22.17
N GLU A 219 -20.46 -11.48 -23.16
CA GLU A 219 -19.84 -10.92 -24.36
C GLU A 219 -20.37 -9.52 -24.64
N LEU A 220 -19.46 -8.61 -24.96
CA LEU A 220 -19.78 -7.22 -25.29
C LEU A 220 -19.98 -7.07 -26.79
N TRP A 221 -21.02 -6.33 -27.15
CA TRP A 221 -21.42 -6.07 -28.53
C TRP A 221 -21.58 -4.58 -28.80
N LEU A 222 -21.17 -4.18 -30.00
CA LEU A 222 -21.44 -2.87 -30.60
C LEU A 222 -22.65 -3.00 -31.54
N ILE A 223 -23.70 -2.22 -31.27
CA ILE A 223 -24.94 -2.20 -32.05
C ILE A 223 -25.20 -0.79 -32.56
N SER A 224 -25.34 -0.63 -33.87
CA SER A 224 -25.71 0.63 -34.51
C SER A 224 -26.52 0.32 -35.77
N ASP A 225 -27.41 1.23 -36.13
CA ASP A 225 -28.13 1.31 -37.41
C ASP A 225 -27.19 1.37 -38.63
N LYS A 226 -25.96 1.89 -38.46
CA LYS A 226 -24.92 1.92 -39.50
C LYS A 226 -24.22 0.57 -39.69
N LEU A 227 -24.46 -0.41 -38.81
CA LEU A 227 -23.88 -1.75 -38.91
C LEU A 227 -24.95 -2.75 -39.37
N PRO A 228 -24.65 -3.63 -40.35
CA PRO A 228 -25.63 -4.61 -40.85
C PRO A 228 -25.98 -5.68 -39.80
N LYS A 229 -25.07 -5.92 -38.84
CA LYS A 229 -25.27 -6.84 -37.71
C LYS A 229 -24.45 -6.39 -36.50
N PRO A 230 -24.82 -6.80 -35.27
CA PRO A 230 -24.02 -6.57 -34.08
C PRO A 230 -22.57 -7.04 -34.26
N ARG A 231 -21.62 -6.29 -33.71
CA ARG A 231 -20.19 -6.64 -33.74
C ARG A 231 -19.68 -6.99 -32.36
N SER A 232 -19.12 -8.18 -32.22
CA SER A 232 -18.47 -8.56 -30.96
C SER A 232 -17.26 -7.67 -30.71
N LEU A 233 -17.17 -7.17 -29.49
CA LEU A 233 -16.03 -6.46 -28.95
C LEU A 233 -15.20 -7.36 -28.01
N GLY A 234 -15.64 -8.59 -27.78
CA GLY A 234 -14.94 -9.61 -27.01
C GLY A 234 -15.67 -10.07 -25.76
N VAL A 235 -15.15 -11.17 -25.22
CA VAL A 235 -15.66 -11.83 -24.01
C VAL A 235 -15.17 -11.10 -22.77
N ILE A 236 -16.09 -10.80 -21.86
CA ILE A 236 -15.82 -10.14 -20.59
C ILE A 236 -15.45 -11.21 -19.55
N GLY A 237 -14.21 -11.13 -19.07
CA GLY A 237 -13.69 -12.02 -18.04
C GLY A 237 -14.08 -11.61 -16.61
N ASN A 238 -13.44 -12.25 -15.63
CA ASN A 238 -13.65 -11.95 -14.21
C ASN A 238 -12.85 -10.74 -13.71
N ALA A 239 -11.75 -10.40 -14.37
CA ALA A 239 -10.96 -9.19 -14.09
C ALA A 239 -11.42 -8.02 -14.96
N ASP A 240 -11.03 -6.81 -14.57
CA ASP A 240 -11.23 -5.60 -15.38
C ASP A 240 -10.66 -5.83 -16.79
N PHE A 241 -11.53 -5.83 -17.79
CA PHE A 241 -11.17 -6.13 -19.17
C PHE A 241 -10.83 -4.84 -19.88
N THR A 242 -9.54 -4.62 -20.18
CA THR A 242 -9.10 -3.55 -21.08
C THR A 242 -9.02 -4.10 -22.49
N ALA A 243 -9.93 -3.66 -23.34
CA ALA A 243 -9.87 -4.00 -24.74
C ALA A 243 -8.83 -3.14 -25.46
N ARG A 244 -8.08 -3.82 -26.31
CA ARG A 244 -7.11 -3.27 -27.27
C ARG A 244 -7.89 -2.48 -28.36
N PRO A 245 -7.27 -1.92 -29.41
CA PRO A 245 -7.87 -0.90 -30.28
C PRO A 245 -8.93 -1.47 -31.25
N VAL A 246 -9.85 -2.33 -30.79
CA VAL A 246 -10.95 -2.91 -31.56
C VAL A 246 -11.91 -1.80 -32.04
N LEU A 247 -12.16 -0.80 -31.20
CA LEU A 247 -12.99 0.34 -31.60
C LEU A 247 -12.29 1.26 -32.61
N SER A 248 -10.96 1.16 -32.78
CA SER A 248 -10.22 1.96 -33.75
C SER A 248 -10.60 1.67 -35.20
N ALA A 249 -11.15 0.49 -35.46
CA ALA A 249 -11.64 0.09 -36.78
C ALA A 249 -12.96 0.78 -37.18
N TYR A 250 -13.61 1.51 -36.28
CA TYR A 250 -14.89 2.19 -36.54
C TYR A 250 -14.77 3.71 -36.47
N ASP A 251 -15.63 4.40 -37.19
CA ASP A 251 -15.73 5.87 -37.14
C ASP A 251 -16.15 6.36 -35.75
N THR A 252 -15.63 7.53 -35.34
CA THR A 252 -15.91 8.11 -34.02
C THR A 252 -17.40 8.37 -33.81
N ASP A 253 -18.11 8.85 -34.86
CA ASP A 253 -19.55 9.06 -34.80
C ASP A 253 -20.33 7.75 -34.58
N LEU A 254 -19.83 6.63 -35.13
CA LEU A 254 -20.45 5.33 -34.93
C LEU A 254 -20.26 4.87 -33.48
N VAL A 255 -19.03 4.95 -32.97
CA VAL A 255 -18.68 4.60 -31.58
C VAL A 255 -19.52 5.40 -30.58
N ASN A 256 -19.61 6.72 -30.78
CA ASN A 256 -20.28 7.62 -29.83
C ASN A 256 -21.82 7.46 -29.82
N ASN A 257 -22.42 7.11 -30.97
CA ASN A 257 -23.88 6.99 -31.09
C ASN A 257 -24.40 5.54 -30.99
N ALA A 258 -23.49 4.56 -30.91
CA ALA A 258 -23.86 3.15 -30.80
C ALA A 258 -24.48 2.82 -29.44
N THR A 259 -25.27 1.74 -29.45
CA THR A 259 -25.72 1.05 -28.25
C THR A 259 -24.76 -0.09 -27.95
N TYR A 260 -24.26 -0.13 -26.72
CA TYR A 260 -23.42 -1.21 -26.22
C TYR A 260 -24.29 -2.20 -25.45
N ALA A 261 -24.12 -3.47 -25.76
CA ALA A 261 -24.95 -4.54 -25.23
C ALA A 261 -24.09 -5.68 -24.70
N VAL A 262 -24.51 -6.30 -23.59
CA VAL A 262 -23.91 -7.51 -23.06
C VAL A 262 -24.92 -8.65 -23.14
N THR A 263 -24.49 -9.75 -23.75
CA THR A 263 -25.25 -11.01 -23.83
C THR A 263 -24.62 -12.07 -22.93
N ILE A 264 -25.37 -13.15 -22.67
CA ILE A 264 -24.88 -14.34 -21.97
C ILE A 264 -24.72 -15.45 -23.01
N GLU A 265 -23.49 -15.76 -23.36
CA GLU A 265 -23.14 -16.72 -24.39
C GLU A 265 -22.65 -18.04 -23.75
N GLN A 266 -22.45 -19.08 -24.56
CA GLN A 266 -21.74 -20.28 -24.10
C GLN A 266 -20.31 -19.95 -23.61
N ALA A 267 -19.69 -20.90 -22.92
CA ALA A 267 -18.31 -20.79 -22.48
C ALA A 267 -17.39 -20.38 -23.65
N GLY A 268 -16.65 -19.28 -23.46
CA GLY A 268 -15.75 -18.72 -24.47
C GLY A 268 -16.40 -17.74 -25.46
N GLY A 269 -17.69 -17.40 -25.30
CA GLY A 269 -18.40 -16.44 -26.15
C GLY A 269 -19.04 -17.05 -27.38
N SER A 270 -19.47 -16.19 -28.30
CA SER A 270 -20.06 -16.51 -29.59
C SER A 270 -19.03 -17.17 -30.52
N PRO A 271 -19.30 -18.34 -31.13
CA PRO A 271 -18.33 -19.04 -31.96
C PRO A 271 -18.27 -18.49 -33.39
N ASP A 272 -19.35 -17.84 -33.84
CA ASP A 272 -19.57 -17.37 -35.21
C ASP A 272 -19.62 -15.83 -35.31
N GLY A 273 -19.44 -15.15 -34.17
CA GLY A 273 -19.50 -13.69 -34.06
C GLY A 273 -20.92 -13.13 -34.24
N ASN A 274 -21.96 -13.93 -34.02
CA ASN A 274 -23.35 -13.50 -33.89
C ASN A 274 -23.84 -13.72 -32.45
N PRO A 275 -24.70 -12.83 -31.90
CA PRO A 275 -25.29 -13.08 -30.58
C PRO A 275 -26.19 -14.32 -30.57
N HIS A 276 -26.01 -15.23 -29.62
CA HIS A 276 -26.89 -16.41 -29.46
C HIS A 276 -27.95 -16.21 -28.38
N SER A 277 -27.85 -15.13 -27.60
CA SER A 277 -28.88 -14.74 -26.64
C SER A 277 -29.26 -13.26 -26.78
N ALA A 278 -30.41 -12.91 -26.19
CA ALA A 278 -30.86 -11.53 -26.16
C ALA A 278 -29.93 -10.68 -25.26
N PRO A 279 -29.73 -9.39 -25.59
CA PRO A 279 -29.05 -8.45 -24.70
C PRO A 279 -29.68 -8.40 -23.32
N VAL A 280 -28.87 -8.64 -22.28
CA VAL A 280 -29.30 -8.63 -20.88
C VAL A 280 -29.00 -7.28 -20.23
N TYR A 281 -27.89 -6.65 -20.63
CA TYR A 281 -27.49 -5.32 -20.15
C TYR A 281 -27.20 -4.42 -21.34
N THR A 282 -27.67 -3.19 -21.30
CA THR A 282 -27.42 -2.22 -22.38
C THR A 282 -27.08 -0.84 -21.83
N GLY A 283 -26.38 -0.05 -22.63
CA GLY A 283 -26.00 1.32 -22.30
C GLY A 283 -25.54 2.09 -23.54
N LYS A 284 -25.53 3.42 -23.43
CA LYS A 284 -24.96 4.33 -24.45
C LYS A 284 -23.79 5.09 -23.85
N LEU A 285 -22.85 5.49 -24.70
CA LEU A 285 -21.76 6.36 -24.29
C LEU A 285 -22.31 7.74 -23.94
N VAL A 286 -21.82 8.28 -22.83
CA VAL A 286 -22.04 9.67 -22.42
C VAL A 286 -20.67 10.30 -22.22
N GLU A 287 -20.51 11.51 -22.74
CA GLU A 287 -19.29 12.29 -22.58
C GLU A 287 -19.18 12.79 -21.14
N THR A 288 -18.08 12.50 -20.45
CA THR A 288 -17.89 12.91 -19.05
C THR A 288 -16.97 14.13 -18.91
N VAL A 289 -16.18 14.46 -19.94
CA VAL A 289 -15.35 15.68 -20.02
C VAL A 289 -15.33 16.19 -21.46
N PRO A 290 -15.79 17.43 -21.74
CA PRO A 290 -15.70 18.04 -23.07
C PRO A 290 -14.25 18.13 -23.55
N PRO A 291 -13.95 17.85 -24.84
CA PRO A 291 -12.62 18.09 -25.37
C PRO A 291 -12.27 19.58 -25.20
N PRO A 292 -10.99 19.91 -24.91
CA PRO A 292 -10.57 21.30 -24.78
C PRO A 292 -10.90 22.04 -26.08
N ALA A 293 -11.63 23.15 -25.96
CA ALA A 293 -12.04 23.97 -27.10
C ALA A 293 -10.79 24.41 -27.91
N PRO A 294 -10.85 24.41 -29.26
CA PRO A 294 -9.72 24.83 -30.07
C PRO A 294 -9.36 26.28 -29.74
N ALA A 295 -8.06 26.52 -29.50
CA ALA A 295 -7.55 27.84 -29.15
C ALA A 295 -7.90 28.85 -30.25
N ALA A 296 -8.63 29.91 -29.87
CA ALA A 296 -9.00 30.97 -30.78
C ALA A 296 -7.73 31.64 -31.35
N THR A 297 -7.51 31.52 -32.65
CA THR A 297 -6.49 32.26 -33.39
C THR A 297 -6.77 33.75 -33.22
N LYS A 298 -6.00 34.44 -32.38
CA LYS A 298 -5.96 35.91 -32.39
C LYS A 298 -5.34 36.34 -33.71
N GLY A 299 -6.19 36.81 -34.62
CA GLY A 299 -5.79 37.53 -35.83
C GLY A 299 -4.85 38.67 -35.45
N ARG A 300 -3.75 38.76 -36.18
CA ARG A 300 -2.73 39.80 -36.07
C ARG A 300 -3.08 40.96 -36.99
#